data_AF-A0A538KTI2-F1
#
_entry.id   AF-A0A538KTI2-F1
#
_cell.length_a   1.000
_cell.length_b   1.000
_cell.length_c   1.000
_cell.angle_alpha   90.00
_cell.angle_beta   90.00
_cell.angle_gamma   90.00
#
_symmetry.space_group_name_H-M   'P 1'
#
loop_
_entity.id
_entity.type
_entity.pdbx_description
1 polymer ?
#
loop_
_entity_poly.entity_id
_entity_poly.type
_entity_poly.pdbx_seq_one_letter_code
_entity_poly.pdbx_strand_id
1 'polypeptide(L)'
;MQVVVDNSAGGDPFFAGEVVEGLRAKGLSVELREPPHLKEFDTFVHVVSAGLVIRVSEQPDRAVLEVIEEVVRTALMHRPSVRRRARSVPVRLGETGRAIEWIDVFD
;
A
#
# COMPACT_ATOMS: atom_id res chain seq x y z
N MET A 1 -7.56 8.66 12.91
CA MET A 1 -6.50 7.98 12.16
C MET A 1 -6.31 8.54 10.76
N GLN A 2 -5.08 8.96 10.44
CA GLN A 2 -4.64 9.30 9.09
C GLN A 2 -3.93 8.09 8.48
N VAL A 3 -4.26 7.78 7.23
CA VAL A 3 -3.59 6.74 6.43
C VAL A 3 -2.81 7.44 5.31
N VAL A 4 -1.55 7.07 5.12
CA VAL A 4 -0.74 7.50 3.98
C VAL A 4 -0.50 6.29 3.10
N VAL A 5 -0.93 6.39 1.86
CA VAL A 5 -0.54 5.47 0.79
C VAL A 5 0.79 5.98 0.24
N ASP A 6 1.88 5.37 0.67
CA ASP A 6 3.23 5.80 0.32
C ASP A 6 3.73 5.05 -0.93
N ASN A 7 3.69 5.76 -2.06
CA ASN A 7 4.20 5.32 -3.35
C ASN A 7 5.56 5.98 -3.68
N SER A 8 6.29 6.52 -2.67
CA SER A 8 7.56 7.22 -2.89
C SER A 8 8.66 6.33 -3.49
N ALA A 9 8.52 5.01 -3.39
CA ALA A 9 9.42 4.04 -4.00
C ALA A 9 9.17 3.84 -5.52
N GLY A 10 8.17 4.50 -6.10
CA GLY A 10 7.86 4.42 -7.52
C GLY A 10 7.10 3.15 -7.90
N GLY A 11 6.18 2.68 -7.05
CA GLY A 11 5.23 1.62 -7.38
C GLY A 11 4.19 2.08 -8.42
N ASP A 12 3.32 1.16 -8.81
CA ASP A 12 2.31 1.40 -9.85
C ASP A 12 1.34 2.53 -9.43
N PRO A 13 1.27 3.65 -10.17
CA PRO A 13 0.47 4.81 -9.79
C PRO A 13 -1.05 4.53 -9.88
N PHE A 14 -1.48 3.66 -10.79
CA PHE A 14 -2.89 3.27 -10.88
C PHE A 14 -3.29 2.37 -9.73
N PHE A 15 -2.39 1.49 -9.28
CA PHE A 15 -2.60 0.67 -8.09
C PHE A 15 -2.70 1.55 -6.84
N ALA A 16 -1.74 2.47 -6.65
CA ALA A 16 -1.76 3.42 -5.55
C ALA A 16 -3.06 4.25 -5.53
N GLY A 17 -3.49 4.75 -6.70
CA GLY A 17 -4.74 5.48 -6.85
C GLY A 17 -5.97 4.67 -6.47
N GLU A 18 -6.09 3.43 -6.93
CA GLU A 18 -7.22 2.57 -6.56
C GLU A 18 -7.28 2.26 -5.06
N VAL A 19 -6.12 2.04 -4.42
CA VAL A 19 -6.06 1.84 -2.97
C VAL A 19 -6.52 3.11 -2.24
N VAL A 20 -6.08 4.29 -2.67
CA VAL A 20 -6.52 5.57 -2.08
C VAL A 20 -8.04 5.72 -2.18
N GLU A 21 -8.61 5.52 -3.36
CA GLU A 21 -10.04 5.69 -3.58
C GLU A 21 -10.86 4.63 -2.81
N GLY A 22 -10.39 3.38 -2.77
CA GLY A 22 -11.03 2.31 -2.00
C GLY A 22 -11.04 2.60 -0.49
N LEU A 23 -9.94 3.09 0.06
CA LEU A 23 -9.85 3.44 1.49
C LEU A 23 -10.71 4.66 1.82
N ARG A 24 -10.73 5.69 0.95
CA ARG A 24 -11.61 6.85 1.11
C ARG A 24 -13.08 6.48 1.06
N ALA A 25 -13.48 5.58 0.16
CA ALA A 25 -14.84 5.07 0.06
C ALA A 25 -15.29 4.33 1.33
N LYS A 26 -14.35 3.78 2.10
CA LYS A 26 -14.59 3.14 3.40
C LYS A 26 -14.55 4.14 4.57
N GLY A 27 -14.47 5.44 4.30
CA GLY A 27 -14.52 6.52 5.28
C GLY A 27 -13.19 6.87 5.94
N LEU A 28 -12.06 6.38 5.42
CA LEU A 28 -10.73 6.70 5.97
C LEU A 28 -10.20 8.04 5.43
N SER A 29 -9.47 8.77 6.26
CA SER A 29 -8.71 9.95 5.84
C SER A 29 -7.40 9.51 5.22
N VAL A 30 -7.25 9.71 3.90
CA VAL A 30 -6.13 9.14 3.12
C VAL A 30 -5.37 10.20 2.34
N GLU A 31 -4.06 10.21 2.54
CA GLU A 31 -3.07 10.96 1.76
C GLU A 31 -2.34 10.01 0.81
N LEU A 32 -2.05 10.48 -0.41
CA LEU A 32 -1.17 9.78 -1.35
C LEU A 32 0.19 10.49 -1.38
N ARG A 33 1.27 9.75 -1.11
CA ARG A 33 2.63 10.25 -1.30
C ARG A 33 3.16 9.73 -2.64
N GLU A 34 3.30 10.63 -3.60
CA GLU A 34 3.77 10.34 -4.94
C GLU A 34 5.31 10.11 -4.98
N PRO A 35 5.82 9.34 -5.96
CA PRO A 35 7.25 9.25 -6.19
C PRO A 35 7.84 10.62 -6.57
N PRO A 36 9.04 10.96 -6.07
CA PRO A 36 9.74 12.16 -6.56
C PRO A 36 9.96 12.02 -8.07
N HIS A 37 9.76 13.12 -8.82
CA HIS A 37 9.63 13.24 -10.29
C HIS A 37 10.71 12.56 -11.18
N LEU A 38 11.66 11.81 -10.63
CA LEU A 38 12.77 11.14 -11.32
C LEU A 38 12.97 9.65 -10.93
N LYS A 39 12.11 9.05 -10.10
CA LYS A 39 12.16 7.61 -9.82
C LYS A 39 11.07 6.86 -10.57
N GLU A 40 11.37 6.50 -11.81
CA GLU A 40 10.74 5.35 -12.45
C GLU A 40 11.29 4.08 -11.77
N PHE A 41 10.40 3.24 -11.25
CA PHE A 41 10.63 1.89 -10.70
C PHE A 41 12.09 1.49 -10.43
N ASP A 42 12.53 1.57 -9.17
CA ASP A 42 13.81 0.99 -8.77
C ASP A 42 13.67 -0.53 -8.58
N THR A 43 14.06 -1.30 -9.60
CA THR A 43 14.01 -2.77 -9.58
C THR A 43 15.13 -3.41 -8.74
N PHE A 44 16.00 -2.64 -8.08
CA PHE A 44 17.19 -3.17 -7.39
C PHE A 44 17.00 -3.53 -5.90
N VAL A 45 15.82 -3.30 -5.30
CA VAL A 45 15.61 -3.68 -3.90
C VAL A 45 15.13 -5.13 -3.80
N HIS A 46 15.91 -5.96 -3.10
CA HIS A 46 15.72 -7.40 -2.87
C HIS A 46 14.45 -7.81 -2.07
N VAL A 47 13.38 -7.03 -2.09
CA VAL A 47 12.05 -7.40 -1.60
C VAL A 47 11.04 -7.00 -2.67
N VAL A 48 10.38 -7.98 -3.27
CA VAL A 48 9.33 -7.75 -4.29
C VAL A 48 8.05 -7.28 -3.61
N SER A 49 8.12 -6.09 -3.00
CA SER A 49 6.94 -5.34 -2.56
C SER A 49 6.29 -4.70 -3.78
N ALA A 50 5.01 -4.33 -3.70
CA ALA A 50 4.31 -3.64 -4.78
C ALA A 50 4.90 -2.25 -5.13
N GLY A 51 6.00 -1.83 -4.48
CA GLY A 51 6.47 -0.44 -4.49
C GLY A 51 5.57 0.50 -3.67
N LEU A 52 4.63 -0.07 -2.91
CA LEU A 52 3.63 0.63 -2.12
C LEU A 52 3.73 0.24 -0.64
N VAL A 53 3.61 1.22 0.25
CA VAL A 53 3.58 1.04 1.71
C VAL A 53 2.34 1.74 2.25
N ILE A 54 1.58 1.08 3.13
CA ILE A 54 0.51 1.75 3.88
C ILE A 54 1.10 2.24 5.20
N ARG A 55 0.97 3.52 5.49
CA ARG A 55 1.38 4.09 6.79
C ARG A 55 0.15 4.57 7.54
N VAL A 56 0.14 4.33 8.84
CA VAL A 56 -0.94 4.74 9.74
C VAL A 56 -0.37 5.61 10.85
N SER A 57 -1.07 6.69 11.21
CA SER A 57 -0.61 7.67 12.21
C SER A 57 -0.61 7.13 13.64
N GLU A 58 -1.43 6.12 13.92
CA GLU A 58 -1.63 5.49 15.22
C GLU A 58 -1.88 3.98 15.01
N GLN A 59 -1.79 3.18 16.08
CA GLN A 59 -2.04 1.74 15.98
C GLN A 59 -3.48 1.50 15.53
N PRO A 60 -3.72 0.89 14.35
CA PRO A 60 -5.05 0.64 13.86
C PRO A 60 -5.69 -0.48 14.69
N ASP A 61 -7.00 -0.37 14.89
CA ASP A 61 -7.77 -1.50 15.39
C ASP A 61 -7.90 -2.59 14.33
N ARG A 62 -8.43 -3.75 14.74
CA ARG A 62 -8.60 -4.90 13.86
C ARG A 62 -9.55 -4.61 12.68
N ALA A 63 -10.62 -3.86 12.92
CA ALA A 63 -11.61 -3.57 11.87
C ALA A 63 -11.00 -2.70 10.77
N VAL A 64 -10.17 -1.72 11.15
CA VAL A 64 -9.40 -0.90 10.22
C VAL A 64 -8.41 -1.75 9.42
N LEU A 65 -7.69 -2.67 10.06
CA LEU A 65 -6.75 -3.55 9.37
C LEU A 65 -7.47 -4.42 8.32
N GLU A 66 -8.63 -4.98 8.68
CA GLU A 66 -9.46 -5.78 7.76
C GLU A 66 -9.94 -4.96 6.56
N VAL A 67 -10.31 -3.69 6.76
CA VAL A 67 -10.66 -2.76 5.66
C VAL A 67 -9.46 -2.49 4.75
N ILE A 68 -8.27 -2.24 5.32
CA ILE A 68 -7.06 -1.99 4.53
C ILE A 68 -6.72 -3.23 3.69
N GLU A 69 -6.78 -4.41 4.30
CA GLU A 69 -6.56 -5.68 3.63
C GLU A 69 -7.56 -5.90 2.48
N GLU A 70 -8.85 -5.73 2.73
CA GLU A 70 -9.91 -5.89 1.72
C GLU A 70 -9.66 -5.01 0.49
N VAL A 71 -9.36 -3.73 0.72
CA VAL A 71 -9.13 -2.75 -0.35
C VAL A 71 -7.88 -3.08 -1.15
N VAL A 72 -6.77 -3.38 -0.47
CA VAL A 72 -5.50 -3.73 -1.12
C VAL A 72 -5.65 -5.01 -1.95
N ARG A 73 -6.30 -6.05 -1.40
CA ARG A 73 -6.57 -7.30 -2.13
C ARG A 73 -7.43 -7.04 -3.37
N THR A 74 -8.49 -6.26 -3.24
CA THR A 74 -9.39 -5.94 -4.36
C THR A 74 -8.64 -5.19 -5.48
N ALA A 75 -7.84 -4.18 -5.15
CA ALA A 75 -7.05 -3.42 -6.12
C ALA A 75 -5.98 -4.29 -6.82
N LEU A 76 -5.43 -5.30 -6.13
CA LEU A 76 -4.50 -6.27 -6.71
C LEU A 76 -5.19 -7.28 -7.63
N MET A 77 -6.44 -7.69 -7.33
CA MET A 77 -7.21 -8.58 -8.18
C MET A 77 -7.46 -7.99 -9.57
N HIS A 78 -7.62 -6.67 -9.68
CA HIS A 78 -7.74 -5.98 -10.97
C HIS A 78 -6.43 -5.86 -11.74
N ARG A 79 -5.28 -6.17 -11.13
CA ARG A 79 -3.94 -6.04 -11.74
C ARG A 79 -3.15 -7.35 -11.60
N PRO A 80 -3.44 -8.37 -12.43
CA PRO A 80 -2.78 -9.67 -12.36
C PRO A 80 -1.26 -9.60 -12.52
N SER A 81 -0.73 -8.64 -13.29
CA SER A 81 0.70 -8.40 -13.45
C SER A 81 1.37 -7.88 -12.19
N VAL A 82 0.70 -6.96 -11.46
CA VAL A 82 1.16 -6.44 -10.18
C VAL A 82 0.99 -7.50 -9.11
N ARG A 83 -0.13 -8.20 -9.04
CA ARG A 83 -0.36 -9.34 -8.14
C ARG A 83 0.71 -10.43 -8.27
N ARG A 84 1.15 -10.75 -9.49
CA ARG A 84 2.24 -11.73 -9.74
C ARG A 84 3.62 -11.24 -9.28
N ARG A 85 3.82 -9.92 -9.18
CA ARG A 85 5.08 -9.30 -8.77
C ARG A 85 5.08 -9.00 -7.27
N ALA A 86 4.06 -8.30 -6.79
CA ALA A 86 3.85 -7.93 -5.39
C ALA A 86 3.56 -9.17 -4.54
N ARG A 87 4.50 -9.56 -3.68
CA ARG A 87 4.26 -10.63 -2.69
C ARG A 87 3.54 -10.12 -1.45
N SER A 88 3.79 -8.87 -1.06
CA SER A 88 3.27 -8.28 0.18
C SER A 88 3.19 -6.75 0.10
N VAL A 89 2.19 -6.15 0.75
CA VAL A 89 2.10 -4.70 1.02
C VAL A 89 2.24 -4.47 2.53
N PRO A 90 3.33 -3.82 3.01
CA PRO A 90 3.52 -3.58 4.44
C PRO A 90 2.61 -2.46 4.96
N VAL A 91 2.05 -2.67 6.16
CA VAL A 91 1.43 -1.63 6.98
C VAL A 91 2.43 -1.19 8.05
N ARG A 92 2.68 0.11 8.19
CA ARG A 92 3.68 0.68 9.11
C ARG A 92 3.08 1.74 10.02
N LEU A 93 3.53 1.79 11.26
CA LEU A 93 3.20 2.87 12.18
C LEU A 93 4.13 4.07 11.94
N GLY A 94 3.55 5.20 11.55
CA GLY A 94 4.27 6.43 11.21
C GLY A 94 5.34 6.24 10.12
N GLU A 95 6.47 6.92 10.30
CA GLU A 95 7.59 6.86 9.35
C GLU A 95 8.56 5.69 9.59
N THR A 96 8.30 4.88 10.62
CA THR A 96 9.22 3.79 11.02
C THR A 96 9.39 2.76 9.91
N GLY A 97 10.57 2.11 9.84
CA GLY A 97 10.83 1.08 8.83
C GLY A 97 10.19 -0.28 9.14
N ARG A 98 9.69 -0.49 10.37
CA ARG A 98 9.15 -1.77 10.84
C ARG A 98 7.68 -1.90 10.45
N ALA A 99 7.35 -2.95 9.70
CA ALA A 99 5.97 -3.32 9.44
C ALA A 99 5.30 -3.83 10.73
N ILE A 100 4.09 -3.37 10.99
CA ILE A 100 3.21 -3.88 12.04
C ILE A 100 2.31 -5.01 11.53
N GLU A 101 2.02 -5.01 10.22
CA GLU A 101 1.25 -6.03 9.51
C GLU A 101 1.79 -6.15 8.08
N TRP A 102 1.68 -7.33 7.49
CA TRP A 102 1.95 -7.56 6.08
C TRP A 102 0.68 -8.06 5.39
N ILE A 103 0.21 -7.31 4.40
CA ILE A 103 -0.91 -7.76 3.57
C ILE A 103 -0.32 -8.64 2.47
N ASP A 104 -0.32 -9.94 2.72
CA ASP A 104 0.16 -10.94 1.77
C ASP A 104 -0.95 -11.37 0.81
N VAL A 105 -0.65 -11.37 -0.48
CA VAL A 105 -1.54 -11.91 -1.51
C VAL A 105 -0.92 -13.19 -2.05
N PHE A 106 -1.32 -14.32 -1.47
CA PHE A 106 -1.02 -15.64 -2.00
C PHE A 106 -2.06 -15.98 -3.09
N ASP A 107 -1.60 -16.58 -4.19
CA ASP A 107 -2.45 -17.11 -5.26
C ASP A 107 -3.30 -18.31 -4.80
#